data_AF-A0A2N9AKR2-F1
#
_entry.id   AF-A0A2N9AKR2-F1
#
_cell.length_a   1.000
_cell.length_b   1.000
_cell.length_c   1.000
_cell.angle_alpha   90.00
_cell.angle_beta   90.00
_cell.angle_gamma   90.00
#
_symmetry.space_group_name_H-M   'P 1'
#
loop_
_entity.id
_entity.type
_entity.pdbx_description
1 polymer ?
#
loop_
_entity_poly.entity_id
_entity_poly.type
_entity_poly.pdbx_seq_one_letter_code
_entity_poly.pdbx_strand_id
1 'polypeptide(L)'
;MRPLPPLEALAHASRLLEAQGFHETARNDRGDSRYLARGEGPERLRLSNHARTPKQRRVHPEVMASLVIRAPKTEAQVAALVAAALRDFAGGLARRG
;
A
#
# COMPACT_ATOMS: atom_id res chain seq x y z
N MET A 1 6.72 6.14 -22.27
CA MET A 1 6.80 6.53 -20.85
C MET A 1 8.01 5.90 -20.20
N ARG A 2 8.78 6.64 -19.40
CA ARG A 2 9.97 6.12 -18.70
C ARG A 2 9.53 5.40 -17.40
N PRO A 3 10.08 4.21 -17.09
CA PRO A 3 9.84 3.56 -15.80
C PRO A 3 10.47 4.37 -14.65
N LEU A 4 9.70 4.57 -13.59
CA LEU A 4 10.16 5.11 -12.31
C LEU A 4 10.95 4.03 -11.56
N PRO A 5 12.12 4.34 -10.97
CA PRO A 5 12.77 3.50 -9.99
C PRO A 5 11.82 3.14 -8.82
N PRO A 6 12.03 2.02 -8.11
CA PRO A 6 11.10 1.56 -7.07
C PRO A 6 10.72 2.63 -6.03
N LEU A 7 11.68 3.41 -5.54
CA LEU A 7 11.41 4.47 -4.55
C LEU A 7 10.53 5.59 -5.10
N GLU A 8 10.76 6.02 -6.34
CA GLU A 8 9.93 7.01 -7.02
C GLU A 8 8.53 6.46 -7.32
N ALA A 9 8.44 5.19 -7.71
CA ALA A 9 7.17 4.51 -7.92
C ALA A 9 6.37 4.37 -6.62
N LEU A 10 7.02 4.10 -5.49
CA LEU A 10 6.38 4.11 -4.16
C LEU A 10 5.92 5.52 -3.77
N ALA A 11 6.75 6.55 -3.99
CA ALA A 11 6.34 7.93 -3.73
C ALA A 11 5.14 8.35 -4.60
N HIS A 12 5.12 7.96 -5.86
CA HIS A 12 3.98 8.19 -6.75
C HIS A 12 2.73 7.44 -6.29
N ALA A 13 2.85 6.17 -5.89
CA ALA A 13 1.75 5.41 -5.32
C ALA A 13 1.19 6.05 -4.04
N SER A 14 2.04 6.58 -3.16
CA SER A 14 1.65 7.32 -1.95
C SER A 14 0.76 8.50 -2.30
N ARG A 15 1.18 9.36 -3.24
CA ARG A 15 0.41 10.53 -3.70
C ARG A 15 -0.95 10.15 -4.28
N LEU A 16 -1.01 9.07 -5.07
CA LEU A 16 -2.28 8.58 -5.61
C LEU A 16 -3.22 8.09 -4.51
N LEU A 17 -2.70 7.43 -3.48
CA LEU A 17 -3.48 6.99 -2.32
C LEU A 17 -3.92 8.16 -1.44
N GLU A 18 -3.08 9.17 -1.26
CA GLU A 18 -3.41 10.43 -0.58
C GLU A 18 -4.59 11.13 -1.25
N ALA A 19 -4.61 11.18 -2.59
CA ALA A 19 -5.76 11.68 -3.36
C ALA A 19 -7.05 10.85 -3.17
N GLN A 20 -6.97 9.64 -2.64
CA GLN A 20 -8.12 8.78 -2.28
C GLN A 20 -8.49 8.90 -0.78
N GLY A 21 -7.93 9.88 -0.07
CA GLY A 21 -8.19 10.13 1.35
C GLY A 21 -7.37 9.27 2.31
N PHE A 22 -6.32 8.60 1.83
CA PHE A 22 -5.39 7.90 2.72
C PHE A 22 -4.37 8.87 3.32
N HIS A 23 -3.93 8.62 4.55
CA HIS A 23 -2.83 9.35 5.18
C HIS A 23 -1.88 8.39 5.89
N GLU A 24 -0.61 8.76 5.98
CA GLU A 24 0.40 7.94 6.67
C GLU A 24 0.19 7.98 8.18
N THR A 25 0.07 6.80 8.80
CA THR A 25 -0.04 6.66 10.26
C THR A 25 1.22 6.09 10.89
N ALA A 26 2.04 5.38 10.12
CA ALA A 26 3.29 4.82 10.59
C ALA A 26 4.23 4.51 9.42
N ARG A 27 5.54 4.56 9.71
CA ARG A 27 6.60 4.17 8.80
C ARG A 27 7.60 3.27 9.51
N ASN A 28 8.12 2.29 8.78
CA ASN A 28 9.27 1.52 9.21
C ASN A 28 10.48 1.88 8.34
N ASP A 29 11.46 2.52 8.96
CA ASP A 29 12.69 2.98 8.29
C ASP A 29 13.57 1.83 7.79
N ARG A 30 13.51 0.64 8.42
CA ARG A 30 14.32 -0.52 8.01
C ARG A 30 13.79 -1.24 6.77
N GLY A 31 12.56 -0.97 6.33
CA GLY A 31 11.89 -1.78 5.30
C GLY A 31 11.03 -0.99 4.32
N ASP A 32 11.23 0.34 4.26
CA ASP A 32 10.46 1.26 3.40
C ASP A 32 8.95 0.95 3.40
N SER A 33 8.41 0.57 4.56
CA SER A 33 7.00 0.22 4.69
C SER A 33 6.27 1.41 5.26
N ARG A 34 5.28 1.91 4.53
CA ARG A 34 4.33 2.93 4.98
C ARG A 34 3.00 2.26 5.26
N TYR A 35 2.40 2.60 6.39
CA TYR A 35 1.06 2.17 6.76
C TYR A 35 0.15 3.37 6.62
N LEU A 36 -0.87 3.21 5.78
CA LEU A 36 -1.79 4.27 5.41
C LEU A 36 -3.18 3.93 5.94
N ALA A 37 -3.83 4.88 6.59
CA ALA A 37 -5.21 4.75 7.05
C ALA A 37 -6.15 5.57 6.18
N ARG A 38 -7.43 5.16 6.14
CA ARG A 38 -8.52 5.93 5.54
C ARG A 38 -9.61 6.08 6.61
N GLY A 39 -9.61 7.23 7.28
CA GLY A 39 -10.41 7.47 8.50
C GLY A 39 -9.73 6.97 9.79
N GLU A 40 -10.49 6.96 10.88
CA GLU A 40 -10.00 6.70 12.25
C GLU A 40 -9.95 5.22 12.65
N GLY A 41 -10.48 4.33 11.81
CA GLY A 41 -10.51 2.88 12.07
C GLY A 41 -9.10 2.27 12.17
N PRO A 42 -8.94 1.06 12.73
CA PRO A 42 -7.64 0.40 12.83
C PRO A 42 -7.11 -0.08 11.48
N GLU A 43 -7.91 -0.11 10.42
CA GLU A 43 -7.55 -0.73 9.15
C GLU A 43 -6.47 0.04 8.40
N ARG A 44 -5.51 -0.71 7.84
CA ARG A 44 -4.33 -0.16 7.16
C ARG A 44 -4.18 -0.72 5.76
N LEU A 45 -3.78 0.14 4.83
CA LEU A 45 -3.18 -0.24 3.56
C LEU A 45 -1.66 -0.10 3.72
N ARG A 46 -0.93 -1.17 3.46
CA ARG A 46 0.54 -1.16 3.51
C ARG A 46 1.11 -0.90 2.13
N LEU A 47 2.02 0.06 2.03
CA LEU A 47 2.82 0.34 0.86
C LEU A 47 4.28 -0.05 1.15
N SER A 48 4.94 -0.83 0.29
CA SER A 48 6.30 -1.31 0.55
C SER A 48 7.05 -1.78 -0.70
N ASN A 49 8.38 -1.91 -0.60
CA ASN A 49 9.21 -2.58 -1.60
C ASN A 49 9.31 -4.11 -1.42
N HIS A 50 8.72 -4.69 -0.38
CA HIS A 50 8.80 -6.13 -0.14
C HIS A 50 7.49 -6.75 0.34
N ALA A 51 7.33 -8.05 0.04
CA ALA A 51 6.17 -8.84 0.42
C ALA A 51 6.22 -9.27 1.90
N ARG A 52 5.04 -9.35 2.54
CA ARG A 52 4.92 -9.93 3.89
C ARG A 52 4.97 -11.45 3.84
N THR A 53 5.72 -12.06 4.76
CA THR A 53 5.71 -13.51 5.00
C THR A 53 4.35 -13.95 5.56
N PRO A 54 3.98 -15.25 5.46
CA PRO A 54 2.75 -15.76 6.08
C PRO A 54 2.66 -15.47 7.58
N LYS A 55 3.78 -15.59 8.31
CA LYS A 55 3.86 -15.23 9.73
C LYS A 55 3.51 -13.75 9.97
N GLN A 56 4.11 -12.85 9.19
CA GLN A 56 3.83 -11.41 9.27
C GLN A 56 2.38 -11.07 8.93
N ARG A 57 1.74 -11.80 8.01
CA ARG A 57 0.32 -11.57 7.70
C ARG A 57 -0.60 -11.90 8.87
N ARG A 58 -0.29 -12.95 9.64
CA ARG A 58 -1.11 -13.37 10.81
C ARG A 58 -1.04 -12.37 11.96
N VAL A 59 0.12 -11.75 12.20
CA VAL A 59 0.32 -10.81 13.33
C VAL A 59 -0.05 -9.36 13.01
N HIS A 60 -0.40 -9.06 11.75
CA HIS A 60 -0.86 -7.75 11.30
C HIS A 60 -2.28 -7.85 10.69
N PRO A 61 -3.29 -8.27 11.50
CA PRO A 61 -4.66 -8.43 11.03
C PRO A 61 -5.30 -7.10 10.59
N GLU A 62 -4.80 -5.98 11.09
CA GLU A 62 -5.23 -4.62 10.73
C GLU A 62 -4.93 -4.25 9.27
N VAL A 63 -3.96 -4.93 8.64
CA VAL A 63 -3.56 -4.62 7.26
C VAL A 63 -4.44 -5.35 6.25
N MET A 64 -5.40 -4.62 5.68
CA MET A 64 -6.39 -5.14 4.73
C MET A 64 -5.81 -5.44 3.35
N ALA A 65 -4.83 -4.64 2.90
CA ALA A 65 -4.17 -4.79 1.62
C ALA A 65 -2.69 -4.43 1.69
N SER A 66 -1.90 -4.94 0.75
CA SER A 66 -0.48 -4.61 0.63
C SER A 66 -0.11 -4.34 -0.82
N LEU A 67 0.22 -3.09 -1.13
CA LEU A 67 0.79 -2.69 -2.41
C LEU A 67 2.31 -2.84 -2.34
N VAL A 68 2.88 -3.68 -3.22
CA VAL A 68 4.32 -3.96 -3.24
C VAL A 68 4.93 -3.55 -4.58
N ILE A 69 5.89 -2.62 -4.58
CA ILE A 69 6.65 -2.22 -5.76
C ILE A 69 8.14 -2.46 -5.51
N ARG A 70 8.68 -3.53 -6.10
CA ARG A 70 10.08 -3.96 -5.95
C ARG A 70 10.95 -3.77 -7.19
N ALA A 71 10.34 -3.35 -8.30
CA ALA A 71 11.00 -3.20 -9.59
C ALA A 71 10.45 -1.95 -10.28
N PRO A 72 11.18 -1.36 -11.24
CA PRO A 72 10.71 -0.17 -11.92
C PRO A 72 9.32 -0.32 -12.53
N LYS A 73 8.51 0.75 -12.47
CA LYS A 73 7.14 0.80 -13.00
C LYS A 73 6.89 2.10 -13.73
N THR A 74 6.17 2.05 -14.83
CA THR A 74 5.61 3.27 -15.41
C THR A 74 4.49 3.81 -14.50
N GLU A 75 4.18 5.10 -14.60
CA GLU A 75 3.07 5.70 -13.83
C GLU A 75 1.75 4.98 -14.07
N ALA A 76 1.45 4.59 -15.33
CA ALA A 76 0.25 3.82 -15.65
C ALA A 76 0.22 2.45 -14.94
N GLN A 77 1.37 1.78 -14.83
CA GLN A 77 1.47 0.52 -14.06
C GLN A 77 1.27 0.77 -12.56
N VAL A 78 1.81 1.87 -12.02
CA VAL A 78 1.57 2.24 -10.62
C VAL A 78 0.09 2.54 -10.37
N ALA A 79 -0.57 3.28 -11.24
CA ALA A 79 -1.99 3.58 -11.14
C ALA A 79 -2.85 2.30 -11.15
N ALA A 80 -2.52 1.34 -12.02
CA ALA A 80 -3.20 0.03 -12.05
C ALA A 80 -2.99 -0.77 -10.74
N LEU A 81 -1.78 -0.75 -10.17
CA LEU A 81 -1.48 -1.39 -8.89
C LEU A 81 -2.22 -0.71 -7.73
N VAL A 82 -2.32 0.62 -7.73
CA VAL A 82 -3.10 1.38 -6.75
C VAL A 82 -4.58 1.00 -6.85
N ALA A 83 -5.15 0.96 -8.06
CA ALA A 83 -6.54 0.56 -8.26
C ALA A 83 -6.81 -0.88 -7.76
N ALA A 84 -5.88 -1.81 -7.98
CA ALA A 84 -5.99 -3.17 -7.43
C ALA A 84 -5.94 -3.17 -5.90
N ALA A 85 -4.99 -2.45 -5.29
CA ALA A 85 -4.86 -2.37 -3.84
C ALA A 85 -6.10 -1.74 -3.16
N LEU A 86 -6.75 -0.77 -3.81
CA LEU A 86 -8.00 -0.17 -3.32
C LEU A 86 -9.16 -1.19 -3.31
N ARG A 87 -9.27 -2.03 -4.36
CA ARG A 87 -10.27 -3.12 -4.39
C ARG A 87 -9.99 -4.15 -3.31
N ASP A 88 -8.74 -4.54 -3.13
CA ASP A 88 -8.33 -5.50 -2.09
C ASP A 88 -8.62 -4.94 -0.69
N PHE A 89 -8.35 -3.65 -0.47
CA PHE A 89 -8.63 -2.97 0.79
C PHE A 89 -10.14 -2.96 1.08
N ALA A 90 -10.96 -2.56 0.12
CA ALA A 90 -12.42 -2.59 0.24
C ALA A 90 -12.95 -4.00 0.52
N GLY A 91 -12.43 -5.01 -0.16
CA GLY A 91 -12.77 -6.41 0.10
C GLY A 91 -12.33 -6.87 1.49
N GLY A 92 -11.19 -6.37 2.00
CA GLY A 92 -10.72 -6.61 3.37
C GLY A 92 -11.66 -6.04 4.42
N LEU A 93 -12.11 -4.78 4.23
CA LEU A 93 -13.11 -4.15 5.10
C LEU A 93 -14.41 -4.96 5.15
N ALA A 94 -14.92 -5.38 3.99
CA ALA A 94 -16.17 -6.14 3.89
C ALA A 94 -16.12 -7.53 4.54
N ARG A 95 -14.93 -8.10 4.77
CA ARG A 95 -14.75 -9.38 5.48
C ARG A 95 -14.61 -9.22 7.00
N ARG A 96 -14.36 -7.99 7.46
CA ARG A 96 -14.14 -7.66 8.87
C ARG A 96 -15.41 -7.21 9.56
N GLY A 97 -16.27 -6.47 8.86
CA GLY A 97 -17.65 -6.19 9.27
C GLY A 97 -18.55 -7.40 9.06
#